data_AF-I5BYY0-F1
#
_entry.id   AF-I5BYY0-F1
#
_cell.length_a   1.000
_cell.length_b   1.000
_cell.length_c   1.000
_cell.angle_alpha   90.00
_cell.angle_beta   90.00
_cell.angle_gamma   90.00
#
_symmetry.space_group_name_H-M   'P 1'
#
loop_
_entity.id
_entity.type
_entity.pdbx_description
1 polymer ?
#
loop_
_entity_poly.entity_id
_entity_poly.type
_entity_poly.pdbx_seq_one_letter_code
_entity_poly.pdbx_strand_id
1 'polypeptide(L)'
;MNYSFTPADYSDLSKNNNIFVKLHYPESAWGEEITIYIHERPTGYGFDAVDFYGNEILISPESCTQPLALEEVIRMIETLEAEEGLDATGNLALTVSGIPEAESPYYPELKKFFAEKRKQFGLP
;
A
#
# COMPACT_ATOMS: atom_id res chain seq x y z
N MET A 1 4.43 -19.04 2.36
CA MET A 1 3.73 -17.76 2.49
C MET A 1 2.29 -18.06 2.81
N ASN A 2 1.73 -17.45 3.84
CA ASN A 2 0.36 -17.70 4.28
C ASN A 2 -0.55 -16.56 3.82
N TYR A 3 -1.16 -16.70 2.64
CA TYR A 3 -2.04 -15.68 2.06
C TYR A 3 -3.29 -15.38 2.89
N SER A 4 -3.74 -16.33 3.70
CA SER A 4 -4.87 -16.18 4.63
C SER A 4 -4.44 -15.69 6.01
N PHE A 5 -3.18 -15.25 6.17
CA PHE A 5 -2.76 -14.61 7.41
C PHE A 5 -3.50 -13.28 7.60
N THR A 6 -4.07 -13.11 8.78
CA THR A 6 -4.79 -11.92 9.21
C THR A 6 -4.32 -11.57 10.62
N PRO A 7 -3.91 -10.32 10.90
CA PRO A 7 -3.57 -9.91 12.26
C PRO A 7 -4.81 -9.89 13.16
N ALA A 8 -4.62 -9.96 14.47
CA ALA A 8 -5.74 -10.01 15.43
C ALA A 8 -6.59 -8.73 15.40
N ASP A 9 -5.92 -7.57 15.32
CA ASP A 9 -6.51 -6.24 15.24
C ASP A 9 -5.47 -5.23 14.70
N TYR A 10 -5.90 -3.98 14.51
CA TYR A 10 -5.01 -2.87 14.13
C TYR A 10 -4.92 -1.79 15.23
N SER A 11 -5.36 -2.10 16.45
CA SER A 11 -5.54 -1.14 17.54
C SER A 11 -4.23 -0.77 18.24
N ASP A 12 -3.18 -1.60 18.12
CA ASP A 12 -1.92 -1.42 18.87
C ASP A 12 -1.06 -0.23 18.37
N LEU A 13 -1.30 0.27 17.15
CA LEU A 13 -0.57 1.43 16.59
C LEU A 13 -1.40 2.71 16.48
N SER A 14 -2.66 2.74 16.94
CA SER A 14 -3.49 3.95 16.93
C SER A 14 -2.99 5.10 17.83
N LYS A 15 -1.79 4.95 18.41
CA LYS A 15 -1.13 5.93 19.29
C LYS A 15 0.07 6.66 18.65
N ASN A 16 0.65 6.20 17.53
CA ASN A 16 1.80 6.85 16.90
C ASN A 16 1.86 6.58 15.38
N ASN A 17 1.66 7.62 14.57
CA ASN A 17 1.84 7.68 13.10
C ASN A 17 1.47 6.38 12.33
N ASN A 18 0.19 6.33 11.94
CA ASN A 18 -0.51 5.13 11.45
C ASN A 18 -0.14 4.68 10.03
N ILE A 19 1.12 4.29 9.82
CA ILE A 19 1.54 3.74 8.54
C ILE A 19 1.11 2.27 8.44
N PHE A 20 0.26 1.98 7.47
CA PHE A 20 -0.23 0.64 7.16
C PHE A 20 0.73 -0.11 6.23
N VAL A 21 1.11 0.54 5.14
CA VAL A 21 2.04 0.02 4.14
C VAL A 21 2.89 1.16 3.60
N LYS A 22 4.18 0.91 3.42
CA LYS A 22 5.08 1.76 2.63
C LYS A 22 5.42 1.05 1.34
N LEU A 23 5.31 1.77 0.23
CA LEU A 23 5.63 1.31 -1.10
C LEU A 23 6.74 2.20 -1.65
N HIS A 24 7.84 1.60 -2.06
CA HIS A 24 8.95 2.28 -2.70
C HIS A 24 9.08 1.79 -4.14
N TYR A 25 9.25 2.70 -5.08
CA TYR A 25 9.37 2.40 -6.51
C TYR A 25 10.77 2.83 -7.01
N PRO A 26 11.78 1.95 -6.93
CA PRO A 26 13.17 2.27 -7.30
C PRO A 26 13.33 2.72 -8.76
N GLU A 27 12.43 2.27 -9.64
CA GLU A 27 12.46 2.59 -11.08
C GLU A 27 11.82 3.95 -11.41
N SER A 28 11.11 4.56 -10.46
CA SER A 28 10.59 5.91 -10.67
C SER A 28 11.74 6.91 -10.76
N ALA A 29 11.59 7.91 -11.63
CA ALA A 29 12.57 8.97 -11.82
C ALA A 29 12.91 9.74 -10.53
N TRP A 30 12.02 9.72 -9.54
CA TRP A 30 12.20 10.42 -8.26
C TRP A 30 12.29 9.49 -7.05
N GLY A 31 12.36 8.16 -7.26
CA GLY A 31 12.33 7.19 -6.16
C GLY A 31 11.04 7.31 -5.36
N GLU A 32 9.91 7.37 -6.07
CA GLU A 32 8.61 7.66 -5.47
C GLU A 32 8.27 6.70 -4.34
N GLU A 33 7.83 7.30 -3.24
CA GLU A 33 7.27 6.60 -2.11
C GLU A 33 5.76 6.86 -2.06
N ILE A 34 5.00 5.78 -1.96
CA ILE A 34 3.56 5.83 -1.67
C ILE A 34 3.38 5.28 -0.27
N THR A 35 2.69 6.03 0.58
CA THR A 35 2.36 5.59 1.94
C THR A 35 0.86 5.37 2.04
N ILE A 36 0.49 4.15 2.43
CA ILE A 36 -0.88 3.82 2.81
C ILE A 36 -0.97 3.99 4.33
N TYR A 37 -1.88 4.85 4.76
CA TYR A 37 -2.23 5.09 6.15
C TYR A 37 -3.44 4.27 6.54
N ILE A 38 -3.56 3.99 7.83
CA ILE A 38 -4.75 3.40 8.45
C ILE A 38 -5.29 4.32 9.53
N HIS A 39 -6.60 4.37 9.70
CA HIS A 39 -7.24 5.15 10.76
C HIS A 39 -8.44 4.42 11.31
N GLU A 40 -8.70 4.61 12.60
CA GLU A 40 -9.93 4.11 13.20
C GLU A 40 -11.14 4.89 12.68
N ARG A 41 -12.21 4.16 12.38
CA ARG A 41 -13.55 4.69 12.04
C ARG A 41 -14.57 4.07 13.02
N PRO A 42 -15.75 4.69 13.22
CA PRO A 42 -16.76 4.16 14.14
C PRO A 42 -17.20 2.71 13.88
N THR A 43 -17.09 2.24 12.63
CA THR A 43 -17.50 0.91 12.20
C THR A 43 -16.33 0.02 11.76
N GLY A 44 -15.08 0.42 12.03
CA GLY A 44 -13.90 -0.35 11.60
C GLY A 44 -12.67 0.50 11.36
N TYR A 45 -12.02 0.30 10.22
CA TYR A 45 -10.78 0.97 9.84
C TYR A 45 -10.93 1.59 8.44
N GLY A 46 -10.42 2.79 8.27
CA GLY A 46 -10.23 3.43 6.98
C GLY A 46 -8.79 3.29 6.52
N PHE A 47 -8.59 3.44 5.22
CA PHE A 47 -7.30 3.52 4.59
C PHE A 47 -7.26 4.77 3.72
N ASP A 48 -6.10 5.41 3.63
CA ASP A 48 -5.83 6.52 2.70
C ASP A 48 -4.45 6.30 2.10
N ALA A 49 -4.26 6.48 0.79
CA ALA A 49 -2.94 6.40 0.16
C ALA A 49 -2.56 7.75 -0.43
N VAL A 50 -1.31 8.14 -0.21
CA VAL A 50 -0.74 9.38 -0.72
C VAL A 50 0.67 9.16 -1.23
N ASP A 51 1.04 9.90 -2.27
CA ASP A 51 2.42 9.96 -2.76
C ASP A 51 3.27 10.95 -1.95
N PHE A 52 4.54 11.09 -2.36
CA PHE A 52 5.49 12.05 -1.77
C PHE A 52 5.05 13.52 -1.91
N TYR A 53 4.27 13.86 -2.93
CA TYR A 53 3.79 15.22 -3.20
C TYR A 53 2.46 15.53 -2.49
N GLY A 54 1.88 14.53 -1.81
CA GLY A 54 0.59 14.64 -1.14
C GLY A 54 -0.61 14.47 -2.06
N ASN A 55 -0.42 13.94 -3.27
CA ASN A 55 -1.52 13.56 -4.15
C ASN A 55 -2.22 12.32 -3.57
N GLU A 56 -3.55 12.38 -3.50
CA GLU A 56 -4.36 11.24 -3.08
C GLU A 56 -4.38 10.17 -4.18
N ILE A 57 -4.31 8.92 -3.76
CA ILE A 57 -4.35 7.74 -4.61
C ILE A 57 -5.59 6.94 -4.24
N LEU A 58 -6.37 6.55 -5.25
CA LEU A 58 -7.54 5.72 -5.07
C LEU A 58 -7.10 4.32 -4.67
N ILE A 59 -7.75 3.80 -3.62
CA ILE A 59 -7.44 2.49 -3.06
C ILE A 59 -8.72 1.66 -2.91
N SER A 60 -8.58 0.35 -3.04
CA SER A 60 -9.68 -0.59 -2.86
C SER A 60 -9.21 -1.81 -2.06
N PRO A 61 -9.82 -2.13 -0.92
CA PRO A 61 -10.90 -1.39 -0.27
C PRO A 61 -10.43 -0.11 0.44
N GLU A 62 -11.26 0.95 0.47
CA GLU A 62 -11.01 2.17 1.25
C GLU A 62 -11.25 2.00 2.76
N SER A 63 -11.95 0.93 3.17
CA SER A 63 -12.26 0.65 4.56
C SER A 63 -12.62 -0.82 4.79
N CYS A 64 -12.49 -1.28 6.03
CA CYS A 64 -12.89 -2.62 6.44
C CYS A 64 -13.43 -2.61 7.87
N THR A 65 -14.26 -3.60 8.21
CA THR A 65 -14.79 -3.76 9.58
C THR A 65 -13.91 -4.67 10.44
N GLN A 66 -13.05 -5.47 9.81
CA GLN A 66 -12.12 -6.40 10.42
C GLN A 66 -10.76 -6.33 9.69
N PRO A 67 -9.65 -6.75 10.33
CA PRO A 67 -8.36 -6.78 9.66
C PRO A 67 -8.38 -7.60 8.37
N LEU A 68 -7.64 -7.13 7.38
CA LEU A 68 -7.58 -7.74 6.06
C LEU A 68 -6.72 -9.01 6.09
N ALA A 69 -6.99 -9.97 5.23
CA ALA A 69 -6.02 -11.02 4.96
C ALA A 69 -4.84 -10.48 4.14
N LEU A 70 -3.68 -11.12 4.23
CA LEU A 70 -2.49 -10.78 3.45
C LEU A 70 -2.80 -10.70 1.95
N GLU A 71 -3.63 -11.61 1.42
CA GLU A 71 -4.05 -11.56 0.01
C GLU A 71 -4.85 -10.30 -0.34
N GLU A 72 -5.66 -9.79 0.57
CA GLU A 72 -6.48 -8.60 0.35
C GLU A 72 -5.61 -7.34 0.36
N VAL A 73 -4.59 -7.31 1.23
CA VAL A 73 -3.58 -6.23 1.23
C VAL A 73 -2.73 -6.25 -0.04
N ILE A 74 -2.35 -7.44 -0.52
CA ILE A 74 -1.63 -7.57 -1.79
C ILE A 74 -2.49 -7.03 -2.94
N ARG A 75 -3.77 -7.44 -3.02
CA ARG A 75 -4.71 -6.93 -4.03
C ARG A 75 -4.86 -5.42 -3.95
N MET A 76 -5.03 -4.86 -2.75
CA MET A 76 -5.11 -3.41 -2.53
C MET A 76 -3.91 -2.66 -3.14
N ILE A 77 -2.69 -3.18 -2.96
CA ILE A 77 -1.47 -2.57 -3.51
C ILE A 77 -1.42 -2.72 -5.03
N GLU A 78 -1.86 -3.87 -5.56
CA GLU A 78 -1.85 -4.14 -7.01
C GLU A 78 -2.94 -3.38 -7.77
N THR A 79 -3.97 -2.89 -7.09
CA THR A 79 -5.08 -2.13 -7.66
C THR A 79 -5.07 -0.66 -7.24
N LEU A 80 -3.90 -0.11 -6.89
CA LEU A 80 -3.76 1.33 -6.68
C LEU A 80 -4.00 2.07 -8.00
N GLU A 81 -4.80 3.13 -7.95
CA GLU A 81 -5.13 3.93 -9.12
C GLU A 81 -4.94 5.41 -8.83
N ALA A 82 -4.38 6.15 -9.79
CA ALA A 82 -4.34 7.60 -9.71
C ALA A 82 -5.75 8.16 -9.98
N GLU A 83 -6.16 9.19 -9.25
CA GLU A 83 -7.43 9.86 -9.54
C GLU A 83 -7.36 10.58 -10.90
N GLU A 84 -8.41 10.40 -11.72
CA GLU A 84 -8.48 10.96 -13.06
C GLU A 84 -8.35 12.49 -13.06
N GLY A 85 -7.35 13.02 -13.77
CA GLY A 85 -7.16 14.47 -13.92
C GLY A 85 -6.24 15.13 -12.88
N LEU A 86 -5.73 14.38 -11.89
CA LEU A 86 -4.69 14.84 -10.95
C LEU A 86 -3.25 14.55 -11.40
N ASP A 87 -3.07 13.99 -12.61
CA ASP A 87 -1.79 13.69 -13.27
C ASP A 87 -0.99 14.94 -13.73
N ALA A 88 -1.13 16.07 -13.03
CA ALA A 88 -0.57 17.34 -13.45
C ALA A 88 0.95 17.48 -13.21
N THR A 89 1.59 16.57 -12.47
CA THR A 89 2.97 16.84 -12.00
C THR A 89 3.94 15.64 -11.94
N GLY A 90 3.53 14.39 -12.18
CA GLY A 90 4.42 13.26 -11.84
C GLY A 90 4.27 11.92 -12.52
N ASN A 91 3.46 11.74 -13.57
CA ASN A 91 3.16 10.40 -14.14
C ASN A 91 2.77 9.39 -13.05
N LEU A 92 1.93 9.78 -12.10
CA LEU A 92 1.53 8.94 -10.96
C LEU A 92 0.91 7.62 -11.46
N ALA A 93 0.16 7.68 -12.56
CA ALA A 93 -0.38 6.51 -13.25
C ALA A 93 0.69 5.49 -13.68
N LEU A 94 1.87 5.95 -14.11
CA LEU A 94 2.98 5.06 -14.46
C LEU A 94 3.59 4.44 -13.20
N THR A 95 3.69 5.20 -12.12
CA THR A 95 4.27 4.75 -10.85
C THR A 95 3.43 3.66 -10.21
N VAL A 96 2.11 3.86 -10.09
CA VAL A 96 1.20 2.83 -9.56
C VAL A 96 1.14 1.57 -10.44
N SER A 97 1.51 1.67 -11.73
CA SER A 97 1.64 0.51 -12.63
C SER A 97 2.88 -0.36 -12.39
N GLY A 98 3.85 0.14 -11.61
CA GLY A 98 5.09 -0.55 -11.27
C GLY A 98 4.91 -1.65 -10.22
N ILE A 99 6.00 -2.37 -9.93
CA ILE A 99 6.03 -3.37 -8.85
C ILE A 99 6.81 -2.77 -7.67
N PRO A 100 6.15 -2.32 -6.59
CA PRO A 100 6.84 -1.68 -5.48
C PRO A 100 7.68 -2.67 -4.66
N GLU A 101 8.64 -2.14 -3.92
CA GLU A 101 9.09 -2.74 -2.66
C GLU A 101 8.08 -2.38 -1.57
N ALA A 102 7.45 -3.37 -0.95
CA ALA A 102 6.38 -3.15 0.01
C ALA A 102 6.76 -3.59 1.43
N GLU A 103 6.54 -2.72 2.41
CA GLU A 103 6.78 -3.01 3.82
C GLU A 103 5.56 -2.66 4.67
N SER A 104 5.24 -3.50 5.64
CA SER A 104 4.14 -3.28 6.58
C SER A 104 4.50 -3.78 7.96
N PRO A 105 4.16 -3.03 9.04
CA PRO A 105 4.31 -3.52 10.40
C PRO A 105 3.36 -4.68 10.72
N TYR A 106 2.23 -4.80 10.02
CA TYR A 106 1.22 -5.84 10.25
C TYR A 106 1.45 -7.10 9.39
N TYR A 107 2.08 -6.94 8.22
CA TYR A 107 2.25 -8.00 7.22
C TYR A 107 3.72 -8.23 6.90
N PRO A 108 4.47 -8.97 7.76
CA PRO A 108 5.91 -9.19 7.55
C PRO A 108 6.22 -9.98 6.27
N GLU A 109 5.28 -10.79 5.77
CA GLU A 109 5.45 -11.54 4.54
C GLU A 109 5.31 -10.69 3.26
N LEU A 110 4.80 -9.45 3.38
CA LEU A 110 4.58 -8.55 2.23
C LEU A 110 5.88 -8.21 1.51
N LYS A 111 6.94 -7.91 2.28
CA LYS A 111 8.28 -7.62 1.75
C LYS A 111 8.82 -8.79 0.93
N LYS A 112 8.62 -10.00 1.42
CA LYS A 112 9.08 -11.21 0.73
C LYS A 112 8.33 -11.41 -0.58
N PHE A 113 7.01 -11.26 -0.58
CA PHE A 113 6.18 -11.41 -1.77
C PHE A 113 6.60 -10.47 -2.90
N PHE A 114 6.68 -9.17 -2.60
CA PHE A 114 7.03 -8.19 -3.61
C PHE A 114 8.48 -8.31 -4.07
N ALA A 115 9.42 -8.68 -3.19
CA ALA A 115 10.79 -9.00 -3.60
C ALA A 115 10.87 -10.22 -4.54
N GLU A 116 10.08 -11.26 -4.28
CA GLU A 116 9.99 -12.42 -5.19
C GLU A 116 9.33 -12.05 -6.52
N LYS A 117 8.29 -11.22 -6.50
CA LYS A 117 7.62 -10.71 -7.71
C LYS A 117 8.56 -9.86 -8.55
N ARG A 118 9.26 -8.88 -7.96
CA ARG A 118 10.26 -8.05 -8.66
C ARG A 118 11.31 -8.89 -9.38
N LYS A 119 11.86 -9.91 -8.72
CA LYS A 119 12.82 -10.86 -9.32
C LYS A 119 12.25 -11.61 -10.53
N GLN A 120 10.98 -12.03 -10.47
CA GLN A 120 10.33 -12.72 -11.60
C GLN A 120 10.22 -11.82 -12.85
N PHE A 121 10.11 -10.51 -12.65
CA PHE A 121 10.04 -9.51 -13.72
C PHE A 121 11.43 -8.93 -14.09
N GLY A 122 12.51 -9.46 -13.50
CA GLY A 122 13.89 -8.99 -13.78
C GLY A 122 14.21 -7.61 -13.19
N LEU A 123 13.42 -7.16 -12.20
CA LEU A 123 13.64 -5.91 -11.47
C LEU A 123 14.59 -6.15 -10.28
N PRO A 124 15.37 -5.12 -9.88
CA PRO A 124 16.30 -5.21 -8.75
C PRO A 124 15.61 -5.50 -7.41
#